data_AF-A0A7Y4MRY5-F1
#
_entry.id   AF-A0A7Y4MRY5-F1
#
_cell.length_a   1.000
_cell.length_b   1.000
_cell.length_c   1.000
_cell.angle_alpha   90.00
_cell.angle_beta   90.00
_cell.angle_gamma   90.00
#
_symmetry.space_group_name_H-M   'P 1'
#
loop_
_entity.id
_entity.type
_entity.pdbx_description
1 polymer ?
#
loop_
_entity_poly.entity_id
_entity_poly.type
_entity_poly.pdbx_seq_one_letter_code
_entity_poly.pdbx_strand_id
1 'polypeptide(L)'
;MSTPKTQSEWKLTELAEAVGVSPRTVRYYVQRGLLPAPPFRGPDTVYGEEHLVRLKAIRVLQARFLPLDAIQAELQRSSLDELRQLADSDATPTPPMHAQPLPGPAPVAPQPAPRRPATGLNRYERWELLPGLELHVSEAADTKTRALAERVRALIAEFQEREKP
;
A
#
# COMPACT_ATOMS: atom_id res chain seq x y z
N MET A 1 24.85 20.69 32.31
CA MET A 1 23.44 20.78 31.88
C MET A 1 23.15 19.56 31.04
N SER A 2 22.48 18.57 31.64
CA SER A 2 22.24 17.28 31.02
C SER A 2 21.13 17.40 29.98
N THR A 3 21.47 17.21 28.71
CA THR A 3 20.49 17.03 27.63
C THR A 3 19.66 15.78 27.93
N PRO A 4 18.32 15.88 28.09
CA PRO A 4 17.51 14.69 28.31
C PRO A 4 17.57 13.82 27.05
N LYS A 5 17.99 12.57 27.22
CA LYS A 5 17.88 11.51 26.18
C LYS A 5 16.42 11.36 25.80
N THR A 6 15.99 12.03 24.74
CA THR A 6 14.67 11.81 24.17
C THR A 6 14.83 10.59 23.25
N GLN A 7 14.28 9.45 23.67
CA GLN A 7 14.09 8.32 22.76
C GLN A 7 13.05 8.76 21.72
N SER A 8 13.51 9.46 20.67
CA SER A 8 12.67 10.04 19.61
C SER A 8 12.62 9.16 18.38
N GLU A 9 12.99 7.88 18.49
CA GLU A 9 13.05 6.93 17.40
C GLU A 9 12.07 5.79 17.66
N TRP A 10 11.11 5.60 16.77
CA TRP A 10 10.14 4.52 16.81
C TRP A 10 10.42 3.52 15.70
N LYS A 11 10.20 2.23 15.98
CA LYS A 11 9.99 1.26 14.90
C LYS A 11 8.65 1.53 14.22
N LEU A 12 8.48 1.03 12.99
CA LEU A 12 7.25 1.23 12.22
C LEU A 12 5.99 0.80 13.00
N THR A 13 6.05 -0.35 13.69
CA THR A 13 4.91 -0.88 14.43
C THR A 13 4.55 0.00 15.62
N GLU A 14 5.56 0.42 16.40
CA GLU A 14 5.38 1.29 17.57
C GLU A 14 4.81 2.66 17.18
N LEU A 15 5.30 3.24 16.08
CA LEU A 15 4.79 4.49 15.54
C LEU A 15 3.33 4.36 15.12
N ALA A 16 3.00 3.26 14.44
CA ALA A 16 1.65 3.00 13.94
C ALA A 16 0.66 2.83 15.12
N GLU A 17 1.05 2.07 16.13
CA GLU A 17 0.28 1.87 17.37
C GLU A 17 0.06 3.19 18.11
N ALA A 18 1.11 4.02 18.25
CA ALA A 18 1.03 5.31 18.94
C ALA A 18 0.02 6.29 18.31
N VAL A 19 -0.31 6.12 17.03
CA VAL A 19 -1.27 6.97 16.30
C VAL A 19 -2.59 6.24 15.99
N GLY A 20 -2.70 4.95 16.33
CA GLY A 20 -3.89 4.15 16.05
C GLY A 20 -4.09 3.85 14.57
N VAL A 21 -3.01 3.67 13.81
CA VAL A 21 -3.04 3.28 12.39
C VAL A 21 -2.30 1.96 12.17
N SER A 22 -2.48 1.35 11.00
CA SER A 22 -1.72 0.14 10.66
C SER A 22 -0.32 0.48 10.11
N PRO A 23 0.68 -0.40 10.28
CA PRO A 23 1.98 -0.28 9.61
C PRO A 23 1.88 -0.13 8.08
N ARG A 24 0.86 -0.79 7.49
CA ARG A 24 0.55 -0.68 6.05
C ARG A 24 0.13 0.74 5.68
N THR A 25 -0.70 1.38 6.51
CA THR A 25 -1.16 2.76 6.31
C THR A 25 0.02 3.74 6.36
N VAL A 26 0.94 3.57 7.31
CA VAL A 26 2.15 4.40 7.41
C VAL A 26 3.01 4.27 6.14
N ARG A 27 3.26 3.03 5.66
CA ARG A 27 4.00 2.80 4.40
C ARG A 27 3.30 3.44 3.19
N TYR A 28 1.98 3.35 3.13
CA TYR A 28 1.19 4.00 2.09
C TYR A 28 1.35 5.53 2.11
N TYR A 29 1.34 6.16 3.28
CA TYR A 29 1.56 7.61 3.41
C TYR A 29 2.98 8.02 3.02
N VAL A 30 4.00 7.21 3.33
CA VAL A 30 5.37 7.42 2.86
C VAL A 30 5.42 7.34 1.33
N GLN A 31 4.86 6.29 0.72
CA GLN A 31 4.86 6.10 -0.74
C GLN A 31 4.14 7.24 -1.49
N ARG A 32 3.08 7.78 -0.89
CA ARG A 32 2.28 8.88 -1.44
C ARG A 32 2.91 10.25 -1.18
N GLY A 33 3.96 10.33 -0.36
CA GLY A 33 4.67 11.58 -0.04
C GLY A 33 4.00 12.45 1.04
N LEU A 34 3.08 11.88 1.83
CA LEU A 34 2.49 12.57 2.99
C LEU A 34 3.43 12.54 4.21
N LEU A 35 4.32 11.56 4.25
CA LEU A 35 5.37 11.45 5.25
C LEU A 35 6.74 11.53 4.57
N PRO A 36 7.74 12.11 5.26
CA PRO A 36 9.10 12.09 4.75
C PRO A 36 9.57 10.64 4.68
N ALA A 37 10.42 10.33 3.72
CA ALA A 37 11.01 9.01 3.63
C ALA A 37 11.93 8.81 4.85
N PRO A 38 11.74 7.74 5.65
CA PRO A 38 12.63 7.46 6.76
C PRO A 38 14.01 7.07 6.22
N PRO A 39 15.08 7.20 7.04
CA PRO A 39 16.40 6.69 6.67
C PRO A 39 16.31 5.16 6.50
N PHE A 40 16.27 4.70 5.25
CA PHE A 40 16.05 3.30 4.93
C PHE A 40 17.25 2.46 5.40
N ARG A 41 17.04 1.64 6.43
CA ARG A 41 18.05 0.70 6.96
C ARG A 41 17.50 -0.72 7.07
N GLY A 42 16.57 -1.08 6.20
CA GLY A 42 15.92 -2.39 6.23
C GLY A 42 15.19 -2.62 7.58
N PRO A 43 15.50 -3.70 8.33
CA PRO A 43 14.94 -3.97 9.66
C PRO A 43 15.21 -2.85 10.69
N ASP A 44 16.27 -2.08 10.48
CA ASP A 44 16.69 -1.00 11.37
C ASP A 44 16.15 0.36 10.98
N THR A 45 15.15 0.40 10.10
CA THR A 45 14.45 1.65 9.76
C THR A 45 13.75 2.20 11.01
N VAL A 46 14.11 3.42 11.38
CA VAL A 46 13.55 4.16 12.52
C VAL A 46 12.83 5.41 12.02
N TYR A 47 11.81 5.81 12.77
CA TYR A 47 10.98 6.97 12.49
C TYR A 47 11.16 7.98 13.61
N GLY A 48 11.47 9.22 13.24
CA GLY A 48 11.61 10.34 14.16
C GLY A 48 10.31 10.98 14.62
N GLU A 49 10.41 11.95 15.54
CA GLU A 49 9.29 12.77 16.05
C GLU A 49 8.49 13.47 14.94
N GLU A 50 9.17 13.92 13.88
CA GLU A 50 8.52 14.53 12.72
C GLU A 50 7.45 13.62 12.09
N HIS A 51 7.69 12.30 12.05
CA HIS A 51 6.73 11.35 11.51
C HIS A 51 5.52 11.22 12.42
N LEU A 52 5.73 11.21 13.75
CA LEU A 52 4.66 11.12 14.73
C LEU A 52 3.74 12.34 14.66
N VAL A 53 4.32 13.54 14.62
CA VAL A 53 3.58 14.80 14.52
C VAL A 53 2.78 14.85 13.22
N ARG A 54 3.41 14.56 12.07
CA ARG A 54 2.70 14.52 10.79
C ARG A 54 1.58 13.48 10.77
N LEU A 55 1.80 12.29 11.32
CA LEU A 55 0.77 11.26 11.41
C LEU A 55 -0.42 11.73 12.24
N LYS A 56 -0.20 12.36 13.40
CA LYS A 56 -1.28 12.92 14.21
C LYS A 56 -2.01 14.06 13.48
N ALA A 57 -1.28 14.95 12.80
CA ALA A 57 -1.89 16.01 11.99
C ALA A 57 -2.76 15.44 10.85
N ILE A 58 -2.31 14.40 10.15
CA ILE A 58 -3.11 13.70 9.13
C ILE A 58 -4.43 13.22 9.73
N ARG A 59 -4.42 12.68 10.94
CA ARG A 59 -5.63 12.19 11.62
C ARG A 59 -6.63 13.31 11.89
N VAL A 60 -6.15 14.46 12.35
CA VAL A 60 -6.98 15.65 12.58
C VAL A 60 -7.58 16.17 11.27
N LEU A 61 -6.77 16.26 10.21
CA LEU A 61 -7.26 16.71 8.90
C LEU A 61 -8.24 15.72 8.27
N GLN A 62 -8.05 14.41 8.46
CA GLN A 62 -9.00 13.38 8.04
C GLN A 62 -10.32 13.48 8.81
N ALA A 63 -10.30 13.78 10.10
CA ALA A 63 -11.51 13.99 10.90
C ALA A 63 -12.33 15.20 10.42
N ARG A 64 -11.67 16.17 9.76
CA ARG A 64 -12.31 17.30 9.06
C ARG A 64 -12.80 16.96 7.65
N PHE A 65 -12.78 15.67 7.27
CA PHE A 65 -13.21 15.16 5.97
C PHE A 65 -12.40 15.70 4.76
N LEU A 66 -11.16 16.12 4.96
CA LEU A 66 -10.30 16.53 3.84
C LEU A 66 -9.87 15.29 3.02
N PRO A 67 -9.87 15.38 1.68
CA PRO A 67 -9.29 14.34 0.84
C PRO A 67 -7.76 14.32 1.01
N LEU A 68 -7.15 13.15 0.81
CA LEU A 68 -5.71 12.96 1.03
C LEU A 68 -4.81 13.92 0.23
N ASP A 69 -5.25 14.35 -0.95
CA ASP A 69 -4.50 15.30 -1.79
C ASP A 69 -4.49 16.71 -1.16
N ALA A 70 -5.62 17.13 -0.58
CA ALA A 70 -5.70 18.39 0.17
C ALA A 70 -4.89 18.32 1.47
N ILE A 71 -4.93 17.17 2.14
CA ILE A 71 -4.10 16.92 3.34
C ILE A 71 -2.62 17.05 2.98
N GLN A 72 -2.17 16.42 1.89
CA GLN A 72 -0.78 16.52 1.46
C GLN A 72 -0.37 17.97 1.17
N ALA A 73 -1.21 18.74 0.48
CA ALA A 73 -0.95 20.14 0.19
C ALA A 73 -0.93 21.02 1.45
N GLU A 74 -1.70 20.67 2.49
CA GLU A 74 -1.66 21.34 3.79
C GLU A 74 -0.35 21.02 4.53
N LEU A 75 0.00 19.73 4.64
CA LEU A 75 1.23 19.29 5.30
C LEU A 75 2.51 19.87 4.68
N GLN A 76 2.51 20.12 3.37
CA GLN A 76 3.64 20.74 2.67
C GLN A 76 3.75 22.25 2.90
N ARG A 77 2.65 22.92 3.23
CA ARG A 77 2.63 24.37 3.50
C ARG A 77 2.87 24.69 4.98
N SER A 78 2.50 23.78 5.88
CA SER A 78 2.67 23.96 7.32
C SER A 78 4.07 23.65 7.82
N SER A 79 4.53 24.41 8.80
CA SER A 79 5.72 24.10 9.58
C SER A 79 5.48 22.95 10.57
N LEU A 80 6.56 22.32 11.05
CA LEU A 80 6.43 21.23 12.02
C LEU A 80 5.76 21.68 13.33
N ASP A 81 5.97 22.93 13.76
CA ASP A 81 5.34 23.49 14.96
C ASP A 81 3.83 23.67 14.78
N GLU A 82 3.41 24.22 13.64
CA GLU A 82 1.98 24.34 13.30
C GLU A 82 1.29 22.96 13.24
N LEU A 83 1.97 21.96 12.68
CA LEU A 83 1.47 20.59 12.65
C LEU A 83 1.37 19.98 14.04
N ARG A 84 2.29 20.34 14.95
CA ARG A 84 2.24 19.92 16.37
C ARG A 84 1.03 20.54 17.08
N GLN A 85 0.85 21.85 16.93
CA GLN A 85 -0.32 22.54 17.49
C GLN A 85 -1.63 21.95 16.95
N LEU A 86 -1.68 21.66 15.65
CA LEU A 86 -2.84 21.01 15.03
C LEU A 86 -3.09 19.62 15.62
N ALA A 87 -2.03 18.82 15.79
CA ALA A 87 -2.11 17.48 16.39
C ALA A 87 -2.61 17.52 17.85
N ASP A 88 -2.27 18.56 18.60
CA ASP A 88 -2.66 18.73 19.99
C ASP A 88 -4.09 19.30 20.16
N SER A 89 -4.67 19.89 19.10
CA SER A 89 -5.95 20.61 19.15
C SER A 89 -7.21 19.72 19.07
N ASP A 90 -7.13 18.50 18.54
CA ASP A 90 -8.30 17.63 18.28
C ASP A 90 -8.03 16.18 18.71
N ALA A 91 -8.19 15.91 20.00
CA ALA A 91 -8.03 14.57 20.58
C ALA A 91 -9.33 13.75 20.47
N THR A 92 -9.66 13.23 19.29
CA THR A 92 -10.47 12.00 19.18
C THR A 92 -10.07 11.18 17.95
N PRO A 93 -9.54 9.95 18.12
CA PRO A 93 -9.14 9.14 16.98
C PRO A 93 -10.36 8.42 16.39
N THR A 94 -10.95 8.95 15.31
CA THR A 94 -11.84 8.15 14.43
C THR A 94 -11.01 7.19 13.59
N PRO A 95 -11.06 5.85 13.76
CA PRO A 95 -10.21 4.93 13.01
C PRO A 95 -10.28 5.22 11.51
N PRO A 96 -9.16 5.23 10.78
CA PRO A 96 -9.19 5.51 9.35
C PRO A 96 -10.13 4.53 8.65
N MET A 97 -10.99 5.06 7.77
CA MET A 97 -11.81 4.26 6.84
C MET A 97 -10.99 3.36 5.90
N HIS A 98 -9.65 3.46 5.93
CA HIS A 98 -8.74 2.46 5.40
C HIS A 98 -8.62 1.24 6.34
N ALA A 99 -9.72 0.80 6.93
CA ALA A 99 -9.79 -0.52 7.52
C ALA A 99 -9.51 -1.53 6.40
N GLN A 100 -8.67 -2.51 6.70
CA GLN A 100 -8.55 -3.72 5.89
C GLN A 100 -9.96 -4.26 5.57
N PRO A 101 -10.16 -4.96 4.43
CA PRO A 101 -11.46 -5.59 4.17
C PRO A 101 -11.90 -6.40 5.39
N LEU A 102 -13.13 -6.13 5.86
CA LEU A 102 -13.81 -6.88 6.91
C LEU A 102 -13.62 -8.39 6.68
N PRO A 103 -13.50 -9.25 7.72
CA PRO A 103 -13.94 -10.63 7.54
C PRO A 103 -15.40 -10.53 7.06
N GLY A 104 -15.65 -11.01 5.83
CA GLY A 104 -16.92 -10.80 5.14
C GLY A 104 -18.10 -11.23 6.01
N PRO A 105 -19.30 -10.64 5.81
CA PRO A 105 -20.49 -11.06 6.53
C PRO A 105 -20.68 -12.57 6.34
N ALA A 106 -21.06 -13.27 7.41
CA ALA A 106 -21.57 -14.63 7.34
C ALA A 106 -22.55 -14.75 6.15
N PRO A 107 -22.58 -15.88 5.42
CA PRO A 107 -23.27 -15.97 4.15
C PRO A 107 -24.76 -15.67 4.31
N VAL A 108 -25.15 -14.44 4.02
CA VAL A 108 -26.52 -14.08 3.68
C VAL A 108 -26.76 -14.65 2.28
N ALA A 109 -27.76 -15.53 2.19
CA ALA A 109 -28.16 -16.18 0.96
C ALA A 109 -28.26 -15.18 -0.21
N PRO A 110 -27.85 -15.57 -1.44
CA PRO A 110 -27.76 -14.63 -2.56
C PRO A 110 -29.15 -14.14 -2.97
N GLN A 111 -29.39 -12.83 -2.82
CA GLN A 111 -30.44 -12.14 -3.56
C GLN A 111 -29.95 -11.90 -5.01
N PRO A 112 -30.77 -12.17 -6.04
CA PRO A 112 -30.36 -11.95 -7.43
C PRO A 112 -30.33 -10.46 -7.76
N ALA A 113 -29.13 -9.93 -8.04
CA ALA A 113 -28.92 -8.56 -8.50
C ALA A 113 -29.28 -8.38 -10.00
N PRO A 114 -29.71 -7.18 -10.43
CA PRO A 114 -29.92 -6.89 -11.85
C PRO A 114 -28.59 -6.87 -12.63
N ARG A 115 -28.59 -7.52 -13.80
CA ARG A 115 -27.41 -7.69 -14.67
C ARG A 115 -26.94 -6.34 -15.22
N ARG A 116 -25.80 -5.84 -14.73
CA ARG A 116 -25.02 -4.78 -15.39
C ARG A 116 -24.25 -5.38 -16.58
N PRO A 117 -24.05 -4.65 -17.70
CA PRO A 117 -23.18 -5.11 -18.77
C PRO A 117 -21.73 -5.22 -18.23
N ALA A 118 -21.11 -6.38 -18.46
CA ALA A 118 -19.74 -6.66 -18.05
C ALA A 118 -18.77 -5.84 -18.90
N THR A 119 -18.24 -4.75 -18.34
CA THR A 119 -17.03 -4.12 -18.90
C THR A 119 -15.85 -5.04 -18.59
N GLY A 120 -15.14 -5.44 -19.64
CA GLY A 120 -14.20 -6.56 -19.69
C GLY A 120 -13.22 -6.65 -18.52
N LEU A 121 -13.33 -7.74 -17.76
CA LEU A 121 -12.23 -8.23 -16.95
C LEU A 121 -11.10 -8.62 -17.91
N ASN A 122 -9.95 -7.95 -17.77
CA ASN A 122 -8.71 -8.31 -18.44
C ASN A 122 -8.31 -9.71 -17.97
N ARG A 123 -8.78 -10.73 -18.70
CA ARG A 123 -8.55 -12.13 -18.38
C ARG A 123 -7.14 -12.51 -18.85
N TYR A 124 -6.43 -13.28 -18.04
CA TYR A 124 -5.12 -13.80 -18.39
C TYR A 124 -5.19 -15.32 -18.48
N GLU A 125 -4.60 -15.87 -19.52
CA GLU A 125 -4.32 -17.29 -19.67
C GLU A 125 -2.99 -17.59 -18.99
N ARG A 126 -2.96 -18.64 -18.16
CA ARG A 126 -1.77 -19.06 -17.41
C ARG A 126 -1.21 -20.35 -17.98
N TRP A 127 0.06 -20.31 -18.36
CA TRP A 127 0.81 -21.45 -18.86
C TRP A 127 1.96 -21.77 -17.91
N GLU A 128 2.02 -22.99 -17.41
CA GLU A 128 3.18 -23.50 -16.69
C GLU A 128 4.20 -24.03 -17.71
N LEU A 129 5.42 -23.50 -17.66
CA LEU A 129 6.49 -23.79 -18.61
C LEU A 129 7.49 -24.82 -18.04
N LEU A 130 7.81 -24.69 -16.75
CA LEU A 130 8.60 -25.62 -15.94
C LEU A 130 8.04 -25.61 -14.51
N PRO A 131 8.35 -26.61 -13.67
CA PRO A 131 8.03 -26.55 -12.25
C PRO A 131 8.57 -25.25 -11.63
N GLY A 132 7.67 -24.35 -11.25
CA GLY A 132 8.00 -23.04 -10.69
C GLY A 132 8.22 -21.90 -11.70
N LEU A 133 8.03 -22.11 -13.01
CA LEU A 133 8.07 -21.08 -14.04
C LEU A 133 6.73 -20.99 -14.78
N GLU A 134 6.02 -19.88 -14.59
CA GLU A 134 4.70 -19.61 -15.20
C GLU A 134 4.75 -18.39 -16.13
N LEU A 135 3.99 -18.43 -17.24
CA LEU A 135 3.76 -17.33 -18.16
C LEU A 135 2.28 -16.96 -18.16
N HIS A 136 2.00 -15.66 -17.96
CA HIS A 136 0.66 -15.10 -18.01
C HIS A 136 0.49 -14.25 -19.27
N VAL A 137 -0.49 -14.59 -20.10
CA VAL A 137 -0.80 -13.86 -21.34
C VAL A 137 -2.22 -13.34 -21.27
N SER A 138 -2.43 -12.03 -21.46
CA SER A 138 -3.79 -11.47 -21.49
C SER A 138 -4.59 -12.05 -22.68
N GLU A 139 -5.86 -12.39 -22.48
CA GLU A 139 -6.82 -12.72 -23.56
C GLU A 139 -7.00 -11.54 -24.53
N ALA A 140 -6.73 -10.32 -24.08
CA ALA A 140 -6.76 -9.11 -24.90
C ALA A 140 -5.40 -8.79 -25.57
N ALA A 141 -4.41 -9.67 -25.45
CA ALA A 141 -3.09 -9.45 -26.04
C ALA A 141 -3.18 -9.42 -27.58
N ASP A 142 -2.43 -8.48 -28.17
CA ASP A 142 -2.31 -8.36 -29.62
C ASP A 142 -1.52 -9.53 -30.22
N THR A 143 -1.63 -9.72 -31.54
CA THR A 143 -1.04 -10.84 -32.27
C THR A 143 0.47 -10.96 -32.08
N LYS A 144 1.21 -9.85 -31.96
CA LYS A 144 2.68 -9.91 -31.74
C LYS A 144 3.01 -10.43 -30.36
N THR A 145 2.29 -9.95 -29.34
CA THR A 145 2.45 -10.40 -27.95
C THR A 145 2.12 -11.88 -27.80
N ARG A 146 1.06 -12.36 -28.45
CA ARG A 146 0.69 -13.79 -28.45
C ARG A 146 1.72 -14.65 -29.19
N ALA A 147 2.22 -14.20 -30.33
CA ALA A 147 3.26 -14.90 -31.07
C ALA A 147 4.58 -14.99 -30.28
N LEU A 148 4.93 -13.96 -29.51
CA LEU A 148 6.10 -14.00 -28.63
C LEU A 148 5.94 -15.04 -27.52
N ALA A 149 4.75 -15.11 -26.90
CA ALA A 149 4.47 -16.09 -25.85
C ALA A 149 4.60 -17.53 -26.35
N GLU A 150 4.07 -17.84 -27.54
CA GLU A 150 4.22 -19.15 -28.17
C GLU A 150 5.68 -19.48 -28.50
N ARG A 151 6.47 -18.50 -28.94
CA ARG A 151 7.92 -18.70 -29.19
C ARG A 151 8.70 -19.00 -27.91
N VAL A 152 8.37 -18.33 -26.80
CA VAL A 152 8.97 -18.62 -25.49
C VAL A 152 8.63 -20.05 -25.05
N ARG A 153 7.37 -20.47 -25.24
CA ARG A 153 6.93 -21.83 -24.93
C ARG A 153 7.67 -22.89 -25.76
N ALA A 154 7.79 -22.67 -27.07
CA ALA A 154 8.50 -23.59 -27.96
C ALA A 154 9.99 -23.71 -27.61
N LEU A 155 10.66 -22.59 -27.30
CA LEU A 155 12.07 -22.59 -26.94
C LEU A 155 12.35 -23.39 -25.65
N ILE A 156 11.45 -23.31 -24.67
CA ILE A 156 11.59 -24.06 -23.41
C ILE A 156 11.36 -25.56 -23.66
N ALA A 157 10.41 -25.94 -24.53
CA ALA A 157 10.21 -27.34 -24.91
C ALA A 157 11.44 -27.91 -25.62
N GLU A 158 12.02 -27.19 -26.58
CA GLU A 158 13.27 -27.59 -27.25
C GLU A 158 14.46 -27.71 -26.28
N PHE A 159 14.54 -26.84 -25.27
CA PHE A 159 15.56 -26.91 -24.23
C PHE A 159 15.41 -28.18 -23.38
N GLN A 160 14.19 -28.55 -23.00
CA GLN A 160 13.92 -29.79 -22.27
C GLN A 160 14.23 -31.06 -23.10
N GLU A 161 13.96 -31.06 -24.40
CA GLU A 161 14.27 -32.19 -25.28
C GLU A 161 15.78 -32.41 -25.45
N ARG A 162 16.59 -31.35 -25.40
CA ARG A 162 18.06 -31.43 -25.48
C ARG A 162 18.74 -31.82 -24.16
N GLU A 163 18.07 -31.65 -23.02
CA GLU A 163 18.55 -32.09 -21.70
C GLU A 163 18.06 -33.48 -21.28
N LYS A 164 17.27 -34.15 -22.13
CA LYS A 164 16.90 -35.55 -21.92
C LYS A 164 18.09 -36.46 -22.29
N PRO A 165 18.61 -37.29 -21.38
CA PRO A 165 19.80 -38.12 -21.63
C PRO A 165 19.58 -39.20 -22.70
#